data_AF-A0A6S6TJS0-F1
#
_entry.id   AF-A0A6S6TJS0-F1
#
_cell.length_a   1.000
_cell.length_b   1.000
_cell.length_c   1.000
_cell.angle_alpha   90.00
_cell.angle_beta   90.00
_cell.angle_gamma   90.00
#
_symmetry.space_group_name_H-M   'P 1'
#
loop_
_entity.id
_entity.type
_entity.pdbx_description
1 polymer ?
#
loop_
_entity_poly.entity_id
_entity_poly.type
_entity_poly.pdbx_seq_one_letter_code
_entity_poly.pdbx_strand_id
1 'polypeptide(L)'
;MRFISIFLSVFIFTACSQKEEKIPVDLTRKGFSYYPAGELAPVTSGQGRKGDNYVYAPGIRFPIESAPAYLNSQVYGVGGYLGPKGSLCSETNYAYPWHDNYCEKRSKYNMPLCSMGTGHQGVDIRTATCEKKKYYAVAVENGVITSIGTYTVQLRGISGRTYRYLHLDSATLKVKRGQNLRRGQRIGLVSNNMGSTPTSIHLHFDMKQTIKIGNSSKTVFVPPYTSLVEAYKRLLQGHP
;
A
#
# COMPACT_ATOMS: atom_id res chain seq x y z
N MET A 1 79.50 -2.79 -27.77
CA MET A 1 78.50 -3.80 -27.36
C MET A 1 77.94 -3.42 -26.00
N ARG A 2 76.73 -2.87 -25.94
CA ARG A 2 75.99 -2.63 -24.70
C ARG A 2 74.63 -3.31 -24.86
N PHE A 3 74.42 -4.39 -24.12
CA PHE A 3 73.15 -5.12 -24.10
C PHE A 3 72.14 -4.33 -23.27
N ILE A 4 71.04 -3.91 -23.91
CA ILE A 4 69.89 -3.31 -23.24
C ILE A 4 68.92 -4.46 -22.93
N SER A 5 68.86 -4.87 -21.67
CA SER A 5 67.83 -5.81 -21.18
C SER A 5 66.49 -5.08 -21.09
N ILE A 6 65.57 -5.44 -21.99
CA ILE A 6 64.17 -5.00 -21.93
C ILE A 6 63.45 -5.90 -20.91
N PHE A 7 63.13 -5.35 -19.74
CA PHE A 7 62.22 -5.98 -18.79
C PHE A 7 60.79 -5.89 -19.33
N LEU A 8 60.25 -7.00 -19.79
CA LEU A 8 58.86 -7.12 -20.18
C LEU A 8 58.01 -7.23 -18.90
N SER A 9 57.47 -6.11 -18.43
CA SER A 9 56.51 -6.07 -17.33
C SER A 9 55.17 -6.67 -17.79
N VAL A 10 54.93 -7.92 -17.44
CA VAL A 10 53.65 -8.61 -17.64
C VAL A 10 52.64 -8.01 -16.65
N PHE A 11 51.75 -7.14 -17.15
CA PHE A 11 50.56 -6.74 -16.41
C PHE A 11 49.56 -7.90 -16.42
N ILE A 12 49.51 -8.64 -15.31
CA ILE A 12 48.42 -9.58 -15.05
C ILE A 12 47.17 -8.73 -14.78
N PHE A 13 46.33 -8.58 -15.80
CA PHE A 13 44.96 -8.12 -15.61
C PHE A 13 44.22 -9.22 -14.84
N THR A 14 44.19 -9.10 -13.51
CA THR A 14 43.22 -9.82 -12.70
C THR A 14 41.85 -9.27 -13.08
N ALA A 15 41.18 -9.93 -14.01
CA ALA A 15 39.78 -9.68 -14.27
C ALA A 15 39.03 -9.96 -12.97
N CYS A 16 38.66 -8.92 -12.24
CA CYS A 16 37.60 -8.99 -11.24
C CYS A 16 36.36 -9.46 -11.99
N SER A 17 36.13 -10.78 -12.01
CA SER A 17 34.83 -11.35 -12.26
C SER A 17 33.95 -10.87 -11.11
N GLN A 18 33.33 -9.70 -11.31
CA GLN A 18 32.17 -9.33 -10.53
C GLN A 18 31.14 -10.40 -10.90
N LYS A 19 31.04 -11.37 -9.99
CA LYS A 19 29.94 -12.29 -9.92
C LYS A 19 28.71 -11.38 -9.80
N GLU A 20 28.05 -11.11 -10.93
CA GLU A 20 26.67 -10.67 -10.91
C GLU A 20 25.97 -11.72 -10.07
N GLU A 21 25.69 -11.35 -8.82
CA GLU A 21 24.88 -12.13 -7.94
C GLU A 21 23.51 -12.11 -8.62
N LYS A 22 23.25 -13.17 -9.40
CA LYS A 22 21.95 -13.44 -10.00
C LYS A 22 20.99 -13.53 -8.85
N ILE A 23 20.34 -12.41 -8.52
CA ILE A 23 19.20 -12.36 -7.61
C ILE A 23 18.25 -13.41 -8.17
N PRO A 24 17.96 -14.49 -7.43
CA PRO A 24 17.16 -15.58 -7.97
C PRO A 24 15.81 -15.01 -8.42
N VAL A 25 15.51 -15.16 -9.70
CA VAL A 25 14.21 -14.91 -10.31
C VAL A 25 13.27 -16.03 -9.85
N ASP A 26 12.92 -16.02 -8.55
CA ASP A 26 11.89 -16.87 -7.95
C ASP A 26 11.11 -16.12 -6.85
N LEU A 27 10.71 -14.87 -7.14
CA LEU A 27 9.70 -14.15 -6.35
C LEU A 27 8.31 -14.20 -6.99
N THR A 28 8.16 -14.85 -8.15
CA THR A 28 6.87 -15.06 -8.81
C THR A 28 6.03 -16.19 -8.19
N ARG A 29 6.51 -16.92 -7.16
CA ARG A 29 5.84 -18.14 -6.63
C ARG A 29 5.59 -18.23 -5.12
N LYS A 30 5.70 -17.17 -4.32
CA LYS A 30 4.97 -17.14 -3.03
C LYS A 30 3.53 -16.71 -3.23
N GLY A 31 2.74 -17.61 -3.83
CA GLY A 31 1.30 -17.80 -3.57
C GLY A 31 0.39 -16.57 -3.42
N PHE A 32 0.70 -15.42 -4.03
CA PHE A 32 -0.18 -14.26 -3.96
C PHE A 32 -1.51 -14.61 -4.59
N SER A 33 -2.53 -14.70 -3.75
CA SER A 33 -3.90 -14.92 -4.13
C SER A 33 -4.77 -13.82 -3.52
N TYR A 34 -5.91 -13.59 -4.14
CA TYR A 34 -6.85 -12.55 -3.73
C TYR A 34 -8.24 -12.93 -4.22
N TYR A 35 -9.26 -12.55 -3.45
CA TYR A 35 -10.63 -12.65 -3.89
C TYR A 35 -11.03 -11.46 -4.77
N PRO A 36 -12.05 -11.61 -5.64
CA PRO A 36 -12.59 -10.53 -6.46
C PRO A 36 -12.95 -9.26 -5.67
N ALA A 37 -12.98 -8.11 -6.34
CA ALA A 37 -13.35 -6.84 -5.72
C ALA A 37 -14.75 -6.90 -5.09
N GLY A 38 -14.91 -6.30 -3.91
CA GLY A 38 -16.14 -6.35 -3.12
C GLY A 38 -16.42 -7.68 -2.41
N GLU A 39 -15.56 -8.70 -2.52
CA GLU A 39 -15.66 -9.90 -1.68
C GLU A 39 -15.06 -9.63 -0.28
N LEU A 40 -15.94 -9.25 0.65
CA LEU A 40 -15.57 -8.95 2.03
C LEU A 40 -15.44 -10.21 2.89
N ALA A 41 -14.57 -10.16 3.91
CA ALA A 41 -14.42 -11.21 4.89
C ALA A 41 -14.45 -10.68 6.33
N PRO A 42 -15.25 -11.28 7.22
CA PRO A 42 -16.28 -12.29 6.95
C PRO A 42 -17.43 -11.70 6.12
N VAL A 43 -18.26 -12.55 5.53
CA VAL A 43 -19.44 -12.12 4.74
C VAL A 43 -20.43 -11.26 5.54
N THR A 44 -20.39 -11.34 6.88
CA THR A 44 -21.21 -10.53 7.79
C THR A 44 -20.71 -9.10 7.97
N SER A 45 -19.48 -8.79 7.52
CA SER A 45 -18.84 -7.48 7.66
C SER A 45 -19.52 -6.37 6.85
N GLY A 46 -20.33 -6.70 5.86
CA GLY A 46 -21.03 -5.71 5.05
C GLY A 46 -21.44 -6.24 3.68
N GLN A 47 -21.78 -5.32 2.79
CA GLN A 47 -21.99 -5.59 1.38
C GLN A 47 -20.95 -4.81 0.59
N GLY A 48 -19.93 -5.53 0.11
CA GLY A 48 -18.91 -4.94 -0.75
C GLY A 48 -19.48 -4.58 -2.12
N ARG A 49 -18.72 -3.78 -2.87
CA ARG A 49 -19.10 -3.34 -4.21
C ARG A 49 -18.76 -4.40 -5.26
N LYS A 50 -19.45 -5.54 -5.19
CA LYS A 50 -19.20 -6.70 -6.06
C LYS A 50 -19.41 -6.36 -7.54
N GLY A 51 -18.58 -6.95 -8.40
CA GLY A 51 -18.64 -6.76 -9.86
C GLY A 51 -17.99 -5.48 -10.38
N ASP A 52 -17.61 -4.54 -9.50
CA ASP A 52 -16.84 -3.37 -9.89
C ASP A 52 -15.34 -3.68 -9.98
N ASN A 53 -14.95 -4.21 -11.14
CA ASN A 53 -13.55 -4.48 -11.47
C ASN A 53 -12.85 -3.28 -12.10
N TYR A 54 -13.39 -2.05 -11.97
CA TYR A 54 -12.78 -0.88 -12.58
C TYR A 54 -11.46 -0.52 -11.88
N VAL A 55 -10.42 -0.25 -12.69
CA VAL A 55 -9.12 0.22 -12.21
C VAL A 55 -9.17 1.73 -12.11
N TYR A 56 -9.57 2.23 -10.94
CA TYR A 56 -9.71 3.66 -10.70
C TYR A 56 -8.40 4.44 -10.77
N ALA A 57 -7.27 3.83 -10.45
CA ALA A 57 -5.95 4.46 -10.43
C ALA A 57 -4.91 3.59 -11.15
N PRO A 58 -4.97 3.51 -12.50
CA PRO A 58 -4.04 2.70 -13.26
C PRO A 58 -2.61 3.25 -13.14
N GLY A 59 -1.62 2.36 -13.07
CA GLY A 59 -0.20 2.72 -13.03
C GLY A 59 0.34 3.25 -11.70
N ILE A 60 -0.50 3.37 -10.66
CA ILE A 60 0.00 3.71 -9.33
C ILE A 60 1.01 2.68 -8.81
N ARG A 61 1.94 3.13 -7.98
CA ARG A 61 2.76 2.24 -7.16
C ARG A 61 1.92 1.72 -5.99
N PHE A 62 2.23 0.50 -5.53
CA PHE A 62 1.70 0.01 -4.27
C PHE A 62 2.17 0.89 -3.09
N PRO A 63 1.31 1.24 -2.13
CA PRO A 63 1.61 2.25 -1.11
C PRO A 63 2.56 1.77 0.00
N ILE A 64 2.79 0.46 0.13
CA ILE A 64 3.84 -0.08 1.00
C ILE A 64 5.11 -0.30 0.15
N GLU A 65 6.26 0.11 0.68
CA GLU A 65 7.52 0.13 -0.06
C GLU A 65 7.91 -1.25 -0.63
N SER A 66 7.70 -2.32 0.15
CA SER A 66 8.16 -3.67 -0.14
C SER A 66 7.12 -4.73 0.23
N ALA A 67 7.13 -5.84 -0.52
CA ALA A 67 6.38 -7.05 -0.19
C ALA A 67 7.09 -7.87 0.92
N PRO A 68 6.37 -8.73 1.66
CA PRO A 68 4.94 -8.97 1.56
C PRO A 68 4.08 -7.89 2.24
N ALA A 69 2.83 -7.78 1.80
CA ALA A 69 1.78 -6.99 2.44
C ALA A 69 0.46 -7.79 2.44
N TYR A 70 -0.44 -7.45 3.37
CA TYR A 70 -1.68 -8.19 3.61
C TYR A 70 -2.88 -7.25 3.71
N LEU A 71 -3.79 -7.32 2.74
CA LEU A 71 -5.00 -6.53 2.71
C LEU A 71 -6.15 -7.36 3.29
N ASN A 72 -6.59 -6.98 4.48
CA ASN A 72 -7.69 -7.62 5.20
C ASN A 72 -8.27 -6.67 6.25
N SER A 73 -9.45 -7.02 6.78
CA SER A 73 -10.17 -6.17 7.73
C SER A 73 -9.38 -5.88 9.02
N GLN A 74 -9.25 -4.60 9.38
CA GLN A 74 -8.80 -4.23 10.72
C GLN A 74 -9.83 -4.58 11.82
N VAL A 75 -11.12 -4.44 11.49
CA VAL A 75 -12.22 -4.51 12.48
C VAL A 75 -12.77 -5.92 12.62
N TYR A 76 -12.88 -6.66 11.52
CA TYR A 76 -13.49 -7.98 11.50
C TYR A 76 -12.49 -9.14 11.39
N GLY A 77 -11.20 -8.83 11.20
CA GLY A 77 -10.11 -9.81 11.28
C GLY A 77 -9.87 -10.29 12.72
N VAL A 78 -9.02 -11.31 12.89
CA VAL A 78 -8.71 -11.87 14.22
C VAL A 78 -8.14 -10.79 15.14
N GLY A 79 -8.69 -10.69 16.36
CA GLY A 79 -8.34 -9.65 17.34
C GLY A 79 -8.93 -8.27 17.05
N GLY A 80 -9.65 -8.10 15.94
CA GLY A 80 -10.44 -6.91 15.65
C GLY A 80 -11.68 -6.82 16.56
N TYR A 81 -12.19 -5.60 16.74
CA TYR A 81 -13.32 -5.32 17.65
C TYR A 81 -14.59 -6.15 17.34
N LEU A 82 -14.85 -6.47 16.08
CA LEU A 82 -15.99 -7.28 15.63
C LEU A 82 -15.56 -8.63 15.03
N GLY A 83 -14.29 -8.98 15.17
CA GLY A 83 -13.72 -10.20 14.63
C GLY A 83 -13.67 -11.34 15.66
N PRO A 84 -13.17 -12.52 15.24
CA PRO A 84 -12.88 -13.61 16.16
C PRO A 84 -11.89 -13.18 17.25
N LYS A 85 -12.04 -13.77 18.45
CA LYS A 85 -11.09 -13.56 19.55
C LYS A 85 -9.67 -13.95 19.13
N GLY A 86 -8.69 -13.18 19.55
CA GLY A 86 -7.28 -13.43 19.28
C GLY A 86 -6.45 -12.15 19.29
N SER A 87 -5.22 -12.25 18.79
CA SER A 87 -4.33 -11.09 18.67
C SER A 87 -4.52 -10.39 17.33
N LEU A 88 -4.46 -9.05 17.32
CA LEU A 88 -4.33 -8.26 16.09
C LEU A 88 -3.08 -8.64 15.28
N CYS A 89 -2.08 -9.23 15.95
CA CYS A 89 -0.86 -9.77 15.35
C CYS A 89 -0.96 -11.26 14.99
N SER A 90 -2.15 -11.87 15.02
CA SER A 90 -2.33 -13.28 14.63
C SER A 90 -1.77 -13.53 13.22
N GLU A 91 -1.05 -14.64 13.03
CA GLU A 91 -0.50 -15.05 11.73
C GLU A 91 -1.56 -15.15 10.64
N THR A 92 -2.82 -15.45 11.00
CA THR A 92 -3.97 -15.45 10.07
C THR A 92 -4.20 -14.09 9.41
N ASN A 93 -3.83 -12.99 10.08
CA ASN A 93 -3.91 -11.63 9.52
C ASN A 93 -2.74 -11.33 8.56
N TYR A 94 -1.75 -12.22 8.45
CA TYR A 94 -0.55 -12.08 7.61
C TYR A 94 -0.48 -13.21 6.57
N ALA A 95 -1.62 -13.51 5.95
CA ALA A 95 -1.79 -14.57 4.97
C ALA A 95 -2.51 -14.09 3.69
N TYR A 96 -2.28 -14.83 2.60
CA TYR A 96 -3.13 -14.80 1.41
C TYR A 96 -4.22 -15.88 1.52
N PRO A 97 -5.37 -15.75 0.84
CA PRO A 97 -5.74 -14.68 -0.09
C PRO A 97 -6.09 -13.34 0.57
N TRP A 98 -5.87 -12.24 -0.15
CA TRP A 98 -6.45 -10.94 0.22
C TRP A 98 -7.97 -10.92 0.07
N HIS A 99 -8.62 -10.12 0.90
CA HIS A 99 -10.03 -9.79 0.80
C HIS A 99 -10.20 -8.28 0.74
N ASP A 100 -11.12 -7.80 -0.10
CA ASP A 100 -11.49 -6.41 -0.08
C ASP A 100 -12.14 -6.06 1.27
N ASN A 101 -11.89 -4.85 1.75
CA ASN A 101 -12.49 -4.32 2.98
C ASN A 101 -13.07 -2.91 2.74
N TYR A 102 -13.12 -2.42 1.50
CA TYR A 102 -13.90 -1.25 1.10
C TYR A 102 -15.40 -1.54 1.25
N CYS A 103 -16.20 -0.55 1.68
CA CYS A 103 -17.62 -0.73 2.04
C CYS A 103 -17.93 -1.65 3.23
N GLU A 104 -16.94 -2.14 3.97
CA GLU A 104 -17.23 -2.77 5.26
C GLU A 104 -18.05 -1.82 6.14
N LYS A 105 -18.95 -2.38 6.95
CA LYS A 105 -19.76 -1.58 7.87
C LYS A 105 -18.83 -0.80 8.79
N ARG A 106 -18.93 0.52 8.69
CA ARG A 106 -18.31 1.51 9.55
C ARG A 106 -19.37 2.55 9.85
N SER A 107 -19.44 3.01 11.09
CA SER A 107 -20.41 4.03 11.44
C SER A 107 -19.97 5.37 10.83
N LYS A 108 -20.95 6.14 10.31
CA LYS A 108 -20.88 7.60 10.08
C LYS A 108 -20.24 8.13 8.79
N TYR A 109 -19.89 7.32 7.80
CA TYR A 109 -19.29 7.84 6.56
C TYR A 109 -20.22 7.70 5.36
N ASN A 110 -20.52 8.83 4.69
CA ASN A 110 -21.24 8.83 3.42
C ASN A 110 -20.38 8.22 2.32
N MET A 111 -20.82 7.06 1.83
CA MET A 111 -20.14 6.24 0.83
C MET A 111 -21.12 5.93 -0.29
N PRO A 112 -21.37 6.87 -1.22
CA PRO A 112 -22.42 6.74 -2.23
C PRO A 112 -22.14 5.64 -3.27
N LEU A 113 -20.91 5.10 -3.30
CA LEU A 113 -20.57 3.93 -4.12
C LEU A 113 -20.77 2.60 -3.40
N CYS A 114 -21.03 2.60 -2.10
CA CYS A 114 -21.40 1.40 -1.36
C CYS A 114 -22.91 1.19 -1.42
N SER A 115 -23.36 -0.06 -1.56
CA SER A 115 -24.79 -0.40 -1.65
C SER A 115 -25.60 0.08 -0.45
N MET A 116 -24.96 0.12 0.73
CA MET A 116 -25.57 0.63 1.97
C MET A 116 -25.52 2.16 2.11
N GLY A 117 -24.95 2.90 1.14
CA GLY A 117 -24.73 4.35 1.21
C GLY A 117 -23.72 4.80 2.27
N THR A 118 -23.21 3.87 3.07
CA THR A 118 -22.21 4.08 4.12
C THR A 118 -21.21 2.92 4.13
N GLY A 119 -20.04 3.15 4.71
CA GLY A 119 -19.04 2.10 4.88
C GLY A 119 -17.61 2.59 5.02
N HIS A 120 -16.68 1.66 4.93
CA HIS A 120 -15.25 1.88 4.97
C HIS A 120 -14.77 2.59 3.70
N GLN A 121 -14.02 3.69 3.86
CA GLN A 121 -13.71 4.64 2.76
C GLN A 121 -12.54 4.25 1.88
N GLY A 122 -11.79 3.24 2.30
CA GLY A 122 -10.60 2.77 1.62
C GLY A 122 -10.35 1.34 2.01
N VAL A 123 -9.08 1.00 2.20
CA VAL A 123 -8.67 -0.33 2.61
C VAL A 123 -7.63 -0.29 3.71
N ASP A 124 -7.61 -1.35 4.51
CA ASP A 124 -6.59 -1.59 5.52
C ASP A 124 -5.53 -2.55 4.98
N ILE A 125 -4.26 -2.14 5.05
CA ILE A 125 -3.09 -2.86 4.52
C ILE A 125 -2.10 -3.08 5.66
N ARG A 126 -1.86 -4.33 6.02
CA ARG A 126 -0.81 -4.73 6.96
C ARG A 126 0.51 -4.90 6.23
N THR A 127 1.58 -4.56 6.92
CA THR A 127 2.95 -4.74 6.45
C THR A 127 3.41 -6.19 6.63
N ALA A 128 4.65 -6.50 6.25
CA ALA A 128 5.17 -7.87 6.29
C ALA A 128 5.11 -8.53 7.68
N THR A 129 5.21 -7.74 8.74
CA THR A 129 5.13 -8.20 10.14
C THR A 129 4.29 -7.24 10.99
N CYS A 130 3.88 -7.69 12.18
CA CYS A 130 3.14 -6.89 13.16
C CYS A 130 4.04 -5.95 13.96
N GLU A 131 4.84 -5.13 13.28
CA GLU A 131 5.79 -4.22 13.93
C GLU A 131 5.52 -2.77 13.48
N LYS A 132 5.26 -1.89 14.46
CA LYS A 132 5.12 -0.45 14.20
C LYS A 132 6.48 0.16 13.88
N LYS A 133 6.49 1.21 13.07
CA LYS A 133 7.68 2.00 12.73
C LYS A 133 8.79 1.19 12.03
N LYS A 134 8.43 0.16 11.27
CA LYS A 134 9.41 -0.70 10.57
C LYS A 134 9.38 -0.54 9.06
N TYR A 135 8.19 -0.49 8.46
CA TYR A 135 8.03 -0.44 7.00
C TYR A 135 7.52 0.91 6.54
N TYR A 136 8.06 1.40 5.43
CA TYR A 136 7.65 2.68 4.85
C TYR A 136 6.37 2.55 4.03
N ALA A 137 5.48 3.52 4.24
CA ALA A 137 4.54 3.94 3.21
C ALA A 137 5.23 4.91 2.24
N VAL A 138 4.91 4.79 0.96
CA VAL A 138 5.53 5.53 -0.14
C VAL A 138 4.47 6.19 -1.03
N ALA A 139 4.85 7.26 -1.73
CA ALA A 139 3.95 7.96 -2.65
C ALA A 139 3.54 7.04 -3.81
N VAL A 140 2.24 6.82 -3.96
CA VAL A 140 1.69 5.97 -5.03
C VAL A 140 1.84 6.58 -6.43
N GLU A 141 1.98 7.89 -6.55
CA GLU A 141 2.32 8.58 -7.80
C GLU A 141 3.06 9.90 -7.51
N ASN A 142 3.52 10.57 -8.56
CA ASN A 142 4.04 11.94 -8.44
C ASN A 142 2.92 12.86 -7.94
N GLY A 143 3.26 13.84 -7.12
CA GLY A 143 2.26 14.78 -6.62
C GLY A 143 2.77 15.72 -5.54
N VAL A 144 1.85 16.35 -4.83
CA VAL A 144 2.15 17.29 -3.75
C VAL A 144 1.43 16.91 -2.47
N ILE A 145 2.11 17.01 -1.32
CA ILE A 145 1.47 16.83 -0.01
C ILE A 145 0.61 18.06 0.28
N THR A 146 -0.71 17.88 0.31
CA THR A 146 -1.66 18.99 0.51
C THR A 146 -2.02 19.22 1.97
N SER A 147 -1.95 18.17 2.79
CA SER A 147 -2.30 18.23 4.20
C SER A 147 -1.58 17.16 5.01
N ILE A 148 -1.24 17.50 6.25
CA ILE A 148 -0.77 16.60 7.30
C ILE A 148 -1.63 16.92 8.53
N GLY A 149 -2.47 15.97 8.94
CA GLY A 149 -3.25 16.02 10.17
C GLY A 149 -2.68 15.09 11.24
N THR A 150 -3.39 14.94 12.35
CA THR A 150 -2.95 14.17 13.52
C THR A 150 -2.53 12.73 13.18
N TYR A 151 -3.26 12.06 12.29
CA TYR A 151 -3.00 10.67 11.88
C TYR A 151 -3.16 10.47 10.36
N THR A 152 -3.17 11.54 9.56
CA THR A 152 -3.45 11.48 8.12
C THR A 152 -2.45 12.32 7.36
N VAL A 153 -1.89 11.77 6.28
CA VAL A 153 -1.15 12.51 5.26
C VAL A 153 -1.93 12.45 3.94
N GLN A 154 -2.13 13.60 3.28
CA GLN A 154 -2.82 13.68 2.00
C GLN A 154 -1.85 14.02 0.86
N LEU A 155 -1.86 13.19 -0.18
CA LEU A 155 -1.14 13.42 -1.43
C LEU A 155 -2.15 13.76 -2.53
N ARG A 156 -1.99 14.90 -3.18
CA ARG A 156 -2.65 15.21 -4.44
C ARG A 156 -1.76 14.76 -5.58
N GLY A 157 -2.14 13.69 -6.26
CA GLY A 157 -1.43 13.17 -7.42
C GLY A 157 -1.53 14.10 -8.63
N ILE A 158 -0.55 14.04 -9.53
CA ILE A 158 -0.58 14.77 -10.80
C ILE A 158 -1.79 14.37 -11.65
N SER A 159 -2.33 13.17 -11.46
CA SER A 159 -3.54 12.72 -12.14
C SER A 159 -4.81 13.43 -11.65
N GLY A 160 -4.72 14.33 -10.67
CA GLY A 160 -5.89 14.94 -10.03
C GLY A 160 -6.66 14.00 -9.07
N ARG A 161 -6.04 12.89 -8.64
CA ARG A 161 -6.55 12.05 -7.54
C ARG A 161 -6.03 12.55 -6.21
N THR A 162 -6.81 12.37 -5.15
CA THR A 162 -6.33 12.62 -3.79
C THR A 162 -6.20 11.29 -3.06
N TYR A 163 -5.04 10.99 -2.50
CA TYR A 163 -4.78 9.79 -1.71
C TYR A 163 -4.57 10.18 -0.25
N ARG A 164 -5.06 9.36 0.67
CA ARG A 164 -4.80 9.54 2.09
C ARG A 164 -4.09 8.32 2.66
N TYR A 165 -3.06 8.60 3.43
CA TYR A 165 -2.26 7.61 4.17
C TYR A 165 -2.52 7.85 5.64
N LEU A 166 -3.19 6.91 6.29
CA LEU A 166 -3.56 7.00 7.68
C LEU A 166 -2.68 6.09 8.54
N HIS A 167 -2.63 6.40 9.84
CA HIS A 167 -1.96 5.57 10.85
C HIS A 167 -0.44 5.45 10.70
N LEU A 168 0.17 6.40 9.99
CA LEU A 168 1.63 6.57 10.00
C LEU A 168 2.12 7.14 11.33
N ASP A 169 3.36 6.82 11.70
CA ASP A 169 4.00 7.42 12.87
C ASP A 169 4.41 8.87 12.59
N SER A 170 3.76 9.81 13.27
CA SER A 170 3.94 11.25 13.04
C SER A 170 5.38 11.72 13.22
N ALA A 171 6.12 11.14 14.17
CA ALA A 171 7.52 11.51 14.44
C ALA A 171 8.50 11.07 13.34
N THR A 172 8.08 10.16 12.45
CA THR A 172 8.95 9.58 11.41
C THR A 172 8.59 10.04 10.00
N LEU A 173 7.61 10.94 9.85
CA LEU A 173 7.24 11.50 8.55
C LEU A 173 8.47 12.12 7.87
N LYS A 174 8.67 11.77 6.61
CA LYS A 174 9.76 12.26 5.74
C LYS A 174 9.29 13.39 4.83
N VAL A 175 8.10 13.91 5.09
CA VAL A 175 7.42 14.87 4.22
C VAL A 175 6.82 16.01 5.01
N LYS A 176 6.66 17.16 4.34
CA LYS A 176 5.98 18.34 4.86
C LYS A 176 4.87 18.79 3.90
N ARG A 177 3.90 19.56 4.42
CA ARG A 177 2.87 20.20 3.58
C ARG A 177 3.52 21.08 2.51
N GLY A 178 3.00 21.01 1.28
CA GLY A 178 3.51 21.71 0.10
C GLY A 178 4.67 20.99 -0.61
N GLN A 179 5.19 19.89 -0.07
CA GLN A 179 6.29 19.16 -0.68
C GLN A 179 5.85 18.38 -1.93
N ASN A 180 6.55 18.58 -3.04
CA ASN A 180 6.45 17.73 -4.22
C ASN A 180 7.16 16.39 -3.97
N LEU A 181 6.49 15.29 -4.34
CA LEU A 181 6.99 13.93 -4.23
C LEU A 181 7.08 13.27 -5.60
N ARG A 182 8.07 12.40 -5.74
CA ARG A 182 8.12 11.41 -6.82
C ARG A 182 7.41 10.12 -6.40
N ARG A 183 6.82 9.42 -7.36
CA ARG A 183 6.29 8.05 -7.19
C ARG A 183 7.36 7.16 -6.56
N GLY A 184 7.02 6.49 -5.46
CA GLY A 184 7.93 5.67 -4.65
C GLY A 184 8.70 6.42 -3.57
N GLN A 185 8.63 7.75 -3.50
CA GLN A 185 9.28 8.51 -2.43
C GLN A 185 8.64 8.19 -1.08
N ARG A 186 9.47 7.90 -0.07
CA ARG A 186 9.05 7.59 1.30
C ARG A 186 8.27 8.74 1.92
N ILE A 187 7.11 8.43 2.50
CA ILE A 187 6.23 9.36 3.20
C ILE A 187 6.44 9.27 4.70
N GLY A 188 6.40 8.07 5.26
CA GLY A 188 6.53 7.82 6.70
C GLY A 188 6.40 6.34 7.01
N LEU A 189 6.67 5.96 8.27
CA LEU A 189 6.59 4.56 8.68
C LEU A 189 5.18 4.20 9.14
N VAL A 190 4.71 3.01 8.74
CA VAL A 190 3.42 2.46 9.16
C VAL A 190 3.42 2.20 10.66
N SER A 191 2.32 2.54 11.33
CA SER A 191 2.18 2.47 12.78
C SER A 191 0.72 2.19 13.15
N ASN A 192 0.33 2.60 14.35
CA ASN A 192 -1.02 2.48 14.90
C ASN A 192 -1.58 3.84 15.38
N ASN A 193 -1.06 4.94 14.86
CA ASN A 193 -1.44 6.28 15.26
C ASN A 193 -2.90 6.58 14.87
N MET A 194 -3.75 6.90 15.84
CA MET A 194 -5.12 7.36 15.59
C MET A 194 -5.47 8.55 16.50
N GLY A 195 -4.45 9.37 16.81
CA GLY A 195 -4.56 10.48 17.77
C GLY A 195 -4.44 9.99 19.20
N SER A 196 -5.51 10.11 20.00
CA SER A 196 -5.49 9.79 21.43
C SER A 196 -5.47 8.29 21.72
N THR A 197 -6.29 7.52 21.01
CA THR A 197 -6.40 6.07 21.22
C THR A 197 -5.79 5.34 20.03
N PRO A 198 -4.78 4.47 20.21
CA PRO A 198 -4.16 3.76 19.11
C PRO A 198 -5.12 2.73 18.48
N THR A 199 -4.90 2.46 17.19
CA THR A 199 -5.59 1.39 16.44
C THR A 199 -4.69 0.14 16.32
N SER A 200 -5.00 -0.78 15.40
CA SER A 200 -4.09 -1.86 15.03
C SER A 200 -2.92 -1.35 14.18
N ILE A 201 -1.82 -2.09 14.07
CA ILE A 201 -0.69 -1.71 13.21
C ILE A 201 -1.05 -2.03 11.75
N HIS A 202 -1.31 -0.99 10.97
CA HIS A 202 -1.64 -1.07 9.54
C HIS A 202 -1.56 0.31 8.88
N LEU A 203 -1.50 0.33 7.55
CA LEU A 203 -1.81 1.51 6.76
C LEU A 203 -3.28 1.46 6.38
N HIS A 204 -4.06 2.47 6.78
CA HIS A 204 -5.33 2.73 6.10
C HIS A 204 -5.04 3.60 4.87
N PHE A 205 -5.45 3.13 3.70
CA PHE A 205 -5.22 3.79 2.42
C PHE A 205 -6.54 3.99 1.69
N ASP A 206 -6.84 5.24 1.36
CA ASP A 206 -8.02 5.59 0.57
C ASP A 206 -7.66 6.57 -0.55
N MET A 207 -8.58 6.69 -1.51
CA MET A 207 -8.47 7.68 -2.56
C MET A 207 -9.81 8.31 -2.92
N LYS A 208 -9.76 9.57 -3.34
CA LYS A 208 -10.90 10.34 -3.83
C LYS A 208 -10.73 10.74 -5.28
N GLN A 209 -11.86 10.69 -5.99
CA GLN A 209 -12.00 11.17 -7.37
C GLN A 209 -13.29 11.96 -7.52
N THR A 210 -13.29 12.89 -8.48
CA THR A 210 -14.51 13.54 -8.95
C THR A 210 -15.11 12.68 -10.03
N ILE A 211 -16.29 12.11 -9.77
CA ILE A 211 -17.04 11.28 -10.72
C ILE A 211 -18.48 11.78 -10.83
N LYS A 212 -19.16 11.46 -11.93
CA LYS A 212 -20.60 11.73 -12.08
C LYS A 212 -21.38 10.69 -11.29
N ILE A 213 -22.28 11.14 -10.41
CA ILE A 213 -23.25 10.32 -9.68
C ILE A 213 -24.63 10.92 -9.95
N GLY A 214 -25.45 10.20 -10.72
CA GLY A 214 -26.65 10.78 -11.32
C GLY A 214 -26.29 11.99 -12.19
N ASN A 215 -26.95 13.12 -11.95
CA ASN A 215 -26.77 14.35 -12.72
C ASN A 215 -25.71 15.32 -12.14
N SER A 216 -24.96 14.92 -11.11
CA SER A 216 -23.99 15.81 -10.45
C SER A 216 -22.59 15.20 -10.40
N SER A 217 -21.58 16.05 -10.59
CA SER A 217 -20.18 15.71 -10.33
C SER A 217 -19.89 15.83 -8.84
N LYS A 218 -19.48 14.73 -8.20
CA LYS A 218 -19.16 14.70 -6.76
C LYS A 218 -17.77 14.14 -6.53
N THR A 219 -17.03 14.75 -5.61
CA THR A 219 -15.79 14.17 -5.11
C THR A 219 -16.13 13.13 -4.05
N VAL A 220 -15.86 11.87 -4.34
CA VAL A 220 -16.19 10.74 -3.47
C VAL A 220 -14.99 9.83 -3.27
N PHE A 221 -15.04 9.03 -2.22
CA PHE A 221 -14.13 7.90 -2.08
C PHE A 221 -14.46 6.86 -3.14
N VAL A 222 -13.43 6.38 -3.83
CA VAL A 222 -13.55 5.37 -4.90
C VAL A 222 -12.79 4.09 -4.49
N PRO A 223 -13.26 2.89 -4.91
CA PRO A 223 -12.63 1.61 -4.57
C PRO A 223 -11.14 1.54 -4.96
N PRO A 224 -10.20 1.39 -4.01
CA PRO A 224 -8.77 1.27 -4.33
C PRO A 224 -8.36 -0.18 -4.63
N TYR A 225 -9.13 -1.17 -4.20
CA TYR A 225 -8.73 -2.57 -4.15
C TYR A 225 -8.20 -3.11 -5.48
N THR A 226 -8.95 -2.96 -6.57
CA THR A 226 -8.51 -3.44 -7.91
C THR A 226 -7.22 -2.76 -8.37
N SER A 227 -7.08 -1.45 -8.12
CA SER A 227 -5.86 -0.70 -8.47
C SER A 227 -4.66 -1.18 -7.65
N LEU A 228 -4.88 -1.54 -6.38
CA LEU A 228 -3.86 -2.07 -5.48
C LEU A 228 -3.45 -3.49 -5.84
N VAL A 229 -4.38 -4.35 -6.28
CA VAL A 229 -4.06 -5.69 -6.78
C VAL A 229 -3.11 -5.60 -7.97
N GLU A 230 -3.39 -4.74 -8.95
CA GLU A 230 -2.48 -4.55 -10.09
C GLU A 230 -1.12 -3.99 -9.67
N ALA A 231 -1.12 -2.98 -8.79
CA ALA A 231 0.11 -2.37 -8.29
C ALA A 231 0.96 -3.36 -7.49
N TYR A 232 0.33 -4.25 -6.72
CA TYR A 232 1.04 -5.28 -5.96
C TYR A 232 1.62 -6.37 -6.86
N LYS A 233 0.90 -6.80 -7.90
CA LYS A 233 1.43 -7.72 -8.92
C LYS A 233 2.70 -7.16 -9.57
N ARG A 234 2.68 -5.87 -9.94
CA ARG A 234 3.84 -5.16 -10.48
C ARG A 234 5.00 -5.10 -9.47
N LEU A 235 4.72 -4.81 -8.20
CA LEU A 235 5.73 -4.83 -7.13
C LEU A 235 6.38 -6.21 -6.98
N LEU A 236 5.59 -7.29 -6.96
CA LEU A 236 6.11 -8.66 -6.89
C LEU A 236 6.98 -9.05 -8.09
N GLN A 237 6.71 -8.44 -9.25
CA GLN A 237 7.50 -8.64 -10.46
C GLN A 237 8.75 -7.76 -10.52
N GLY A 238 9.03 -6.93 -9.51
CA GLY A 238 10.17 -6.00 -9.52
C GLY A 238 9.95 -4.74 -10.37
N HIS A 239 8.72 -4.47 -10.79
CA HIS A 239 8.34 -3.29 -11.60
C HIS A 239 7.36 -2.37 -10.86
N PRO A 240 7.64 -2.02 -9.58
CA PRO A 240 6.66 -1.43 -8.68
C PRO A 240 6.13 -0.08 -9.10
#